data_AF-A0A8H7XT73-F1
#
_entry.id   AF-A0A8H7XT73-F1
#
_cell.length_a   1.000
_cell.length_b   1.000
_cell.length_c   1.000
_cell.angle_alpha   90.00
_cell.angle_beta   90.00
_cell.angle_gamma   90.00
#
_symmetry.space_group_name_H-M   'P 1'
#
loop_
_entity.id
_entity.type
_entity.pdbx_description
1 polymer ?
#
loop_
_entity_poly.entity_id
_entity_poly.type
_entity_poly.pdbx_seq_one_letter_code
_entity_poly.pdbx_strand_id
1 'polypeptide(L)'
;MTACKPVNLVFRQTHSFTYAFHRAELVGAFFNGVFLLALALSICLQSIERFVHVETVESPKLVLIIGCIGLALNIFSAIVVHDHHGHGHGHSTSFTTDPLELKITNPQRDAMHATHNHRIDPPVSAPQHNLGLVGVLTHLLGDAINNIGVIIAGIIFIKLSSPKRFYADPAVSMAISFIIFGSAVPLTLKSGRILLEASPIHLDLAKVKEDLLSIPDVLSVHDLHVWHLSQSVILGSLHVCVPLGTSLEQWEQTERYLQHCFEEYGISHVTISPEIYRDFESTSSSAEHTKAGCRLPSEDDFGCVVSELKKRKTAGGA
;
A
#
# COMPACT_ATOMS: atom_id res chain seq x y z
N MET A 1 2.49 -12.67 40.06
CA MET A 1 3.18 -12.15 38.87
C MET A 1 2.34 -12.47 37.66
N THR A 2 1.51 -11.52 37.26
CA THR A 2 0.50 -11.66 36.22
C THR A 2 1.18 -11.54 34.86
N ALA A 3 1.15 -12.61 34.07
CA ALA A 3 1.66 -12.61 32.70
C ALA A 3 0.90 -11.58 31.87
N CYS A 4 1.63 -10.60 31.32
CA CYS A 4 1.11 -9.65 30.36
C CYS A 4 0.82 -10.43 29.07
N LYS A 5 -0.46 -10.66 28.75
CA LYS A 5 -0.85 -11.21 27.45
C LYS A 5 -0.40 -10.23 26.36
N PRO A 6 0.17 -10.69 25.23
CA PRO A 6 0.47 -9.82 24.12
C PRO A 6 -0.83 -9.14 23.68
N VAL A 7 -0.84 -7.80 23.65
CA VAL A 7 -1.94 -7.01 23.10
C VAL A 7 -1.90 -7.21 21.59
N ASN A 8 -2.52 -8.28 21.12
CA ASN A 8 -2.97 -8.36 19.74
C ASN A 8 -4.06 -7.31 19.59
N LEU A 9 -3.69 -6.13 19.10
CA LEU A 9 -4.61 -5.07 18.67
C LEU A 9 -5.33 -5.55 17.39
N VAL A 10 -6.12 -6.62 17.53
CA VAL A 10 -7.12 -7.01 16.54
C VAL A 10 -8.25 -6.01 16.71
N PHE A 11 -8.10 -4.86 16.05
CA PHE A 11 -9.16 -3.90 15.96
C PHE A 11 -10.33 -4.53 15.20
N ARG A 12 -11.33 -4.98 15.96
CA ARG A 12 -12.51 -5.67 15.44
C ARG A 12 -13.35 -4.68 14.64
N GLN A 13 -13.78 -5.08 13.44
CA GLN A 13 -14.76 -4.32 12.65
C GLN A 13 -15.98 -4.01 13.53
N THR A 14 -16.39 -2.75 13.53
CA THR A 14 -17.63 -2.33 14.21
C THR A 14 -18.66 -1.96 13.16
N HIS A 15 -19.95 -2.03 13.49
CA HIS A 15 -21.02 -1.71 12.54
C HIS A 15 -20.96 -0.25 12.02
N SER A 16 -20.32 0.65 12.77
CA SER A 16 -20.06 2.04 12.35
C SER A 16 -18.79 2.18 11.50
N PHE A 17 -17.88 1.20 11.53
CA PHE A 17 -16.59 1.24 10.84
C PHE A 17 -16.24 -0.14 10.26
N THR A 18 -16.74 -0.41 9.07
CA THR A 18 -16.55 -1.68 8.36
C THR A 18 -15.11 -1.89 7.89
N TYR A 19 -14.37 -0.81 7.59
CA TYR A 19 -12.98 -0.87 7.13
C TYR A 19 -11.99 0.05 7.88
N ALA A 20 -12.44 0.85 8.84
CA ALA A 20 -11.65 2.01 9.32
C ALA A 20 -10.33 1.65 9.98
N PHE A 21 -10.24 0.54 10.70
CA PHE A 21 -9.02 0.17 11.42
C PHE A 21 -7.88 -0.26 10.51
N HIS A 22 -8.17 -0.70 9.28
CA HIS A 22 -7.14 -0.94 8.26
C HIS A 22 -6.56 0.39 7.73
N ARG A 23 -7.36 1.47 7.74
CA ARG A 23 -6.93 2.80 7.29
C ARG A 23 -6.32 3.64 8.41
N ALA A 24 -6.67 3.39 9.67
CA ALA A 24 -6.17 4.14 10.82
C ALA A 24 -4.64 4.11 10.92
N GLU A 25 -4.02 2.96 10.62
CA GLU A 25 -2.56 2.82 10.55
C GLU A 25 -1.95 3.75 9.49
N LEU A 26 -2.56 3.82 8.30
CA LEU A 26 -2.10 4.66 7.20
C LEU A 26 -2.27 6.15 7.49
N VAL A 27 -3.35 6.54 8.17
CA VAL A 27 -3.57 7.92 8.62
C VAL A 27 -2.49 8.30 9.63
N GLY A 28 -2.19 7.42 10.60
CA GLY A 28 -1.10 7.62 11.56
C GLY A 28 0.26 7.78 10.86
N ALA A 29 0.57 6.89 9.91
CA ALA A 29 1.80 6.96 9.13
C ALA A 29 1.91 8.25 8.29
N PHE A 30 0.82 8.70 7.66
CA PHE A 30 0.78 9.93 6.89
C PHE A 30 1.10 11.16 7.76
N PHE A 31 0.40 11.32 8.89
CA PHE A 31 0.64 12.43 9.80
C PHE A 31 2.03 12.38 10.43
N ASN A 32 2.52 11.19 10.81
CA ASN A 32 3.88 11.01 11.28
C ASN A 32 4.91 11.50 10.25
N GLY A 33 4.74 11.11 8.98
CA GLY A 33 5.60 11.59 7.90
C GLY A 33 5.55 13.13 7.74
N VAL A 34 4.36 13.74 7.81
CA VAL A 34 4.22 15.21 7.76
C VAL A 34 4.93 15.89 8.94
N PHE A 35 4.82 15.35 10.15
CA PHE A 35 5.54 15.89 11.32
C PHE A 35 7.05 15.78 11.16
N LEU A 36 7.55 14.65 10.64
CA LEU A 36 8.97 14.47 10.35
C LEU A 36 9.47 15.45 9.29
N LEU A 37 8.68 15.73 8.25
CA LEU A 37 9.03 16.73 7.23
C LEU A 37 9.09 18.14 7.82
N ALA A 38 8.13 18.51 8.67
CA ALA A 38 8.13 19.80 9.35
C ALA A 38 9.34 19.95 10.28
N LEU A 39 9.67 18.91 11.04
CA LEU A 39 10.84 18.87 11.91
C LEU A 39 12.15 18.93 11.10
N ALA A 40 12.24 18.19 10.00
CA ALA A 40 13.40 18.22 9.10
C ALA A 40 13.61 19.61 8.48
N LEU A 41 12.53 20.26 8.04
CA LEU A 41 12.57 21.63 7.53
C LEU A 41 13.05 22.61 8.61
N SER A 42 12.51 22.49 9.83
CA SER A 42 12.94 23.31 10.96
C SER A 42 14.43 23.16 11.26
N ILE A 43 14.93 21.92 11.34
CA ILE A 43 16.36 21.64 11.55
C ILE A 43 17.21 22.18 10.40
N CYS A 44 16.74 22.08 9.16
CA CYS A 44 17.44 22.62 7.99
C CYS A 44 17.61 24.14 8.11
N LEU A 45 16.51 24.85 8.41
CA LEU A 45 16.52 26.29 8.56
C LEU A 45 17.40 26.74 9.74
N GLN A 46 17.30 26.08 10.89
CA GLN A 46 18.16 26.33 12.06
C GLN A 46 19.65 26.09 11.75
N SER A 47 19.96 25.04 10.99
CA SER A 47 21.33 24.74 10.56
C SER A 47 21.87 25.84 9.63
N ILE A 48 21.07 26.31 8.66
CA ILE A 48 21.45 27.42 7.77
C ILE A 48 21.73 28.69 8.57
N GLU A 49 20.86 29.02 9.54
CA GLU A 49 21.06 30.18 10.42
C GLU A 49 22.39 30.09 11.18
N ARG A 50 22.71 28.93 11.75
CA ARG A 50 23.98 28.67 12.46
C ARG A 50 25.21 28.71 11.56
N PHE A 51 25.08 28.47 10.26
CA PHE A 51 26.17 28.68 9.29
C PHE A 51 26.50 30.17 9.10
N VAL A 52 25.51 31.05 9.20
CA VAL A 52 25.69 32.50 9.01
C VAL A 52 26.07 33.18 10.34
N HIS A 53 25.38 32.82 11.42
CA HIS A 53 25.62 33.32 12.77
C HIS A 53 26.19 32.19 13.64
N VAL A 54 27.52 32.06 13.62
CA VAL A 54 28.21 31.04 14.40
C VAL A 54 28.04 31.33 15.89
N GLU A 55 27.14 30.60 16.53
CA GLU A 55 26.97 30.60 17.97
C GLU A 55 28.00 29.68 18.65
N THR A 56 28.52 30.13 19.79
CA THR A 56 29.43 29.32 20.59
C THR A 56 28.63 28.34 21.43
N VAL A 57 28.82 27.03 21.21
CA VAL A 57 28.22 25.99 22.05
C VAL A 57 28.75 26.12 23.49
N GLU A 58 27.88 26.49 24.42
CA GLU A 58 28.23 26.75 25.82
C GLU A 58 28.74 25.50 26.56
N SER A 59 28.28 24.31 26.15
CA SER A 59 28.56 23.05 26.85
C SER A 59 28.71 21.85 25.89
N PRO A 60 29.87 21.67 25.24
CA PRO A 60 30.08 20.57 24.29
C PRO A 60 30.00 19.17 24.92
N LYS A 61 30.23 19.08 26.24
CA LYS A 61 30.04 17.83 26.99
C LYS A 61 28.59 17.35 26.98
N LEU A 62 27.61 18.27 27.01
CA LEU A 62 26.19 17.92 26.97
C LEU A 62 25.78 17.34 25.62
N VAL A 63 26.27 17.93 24.52
CA VAL A 63 26.01 17.44 23.15
C VAL A 63 26.50 15.99 23.00
N LEU A 64 27.69 15.69 23.53
CA LEU A 64 28.24 14.34 23.52
C LEU A 64 27.40 13.36 24.36
N ILE A 65 26.97 13.77 25.56
CA ILE A 65 26.11 12.94 26.42
C ILE A 65 24.78 12.63 25.73
N ILE A 66 24.13 13.63 25.13
CA ILE A 66 22.86 13.46 24.41
C ILE A 66 23.06 12.50 23.22
N GLY A 67 24.15 12.65 22.46
CA GLY A 67 24.49 11.73 21.37
C GLY A 67 24.66 10.27 21.85
N CYS A 68 25.38 10.06 22.96
CA CYS A 68 25.57 8.73 23.54
C CYS A 68 24.27 8.12 24.08
N ILE A 69 23.43 8.92 24.75
CA ILE A 69 22.11 8.47 25.23
C ILE A 69 21.24 8.06 24.05
N GLY A 70 21.18 8.88 22.99
CA GLY A 70 20.42 8.57 21.78
C GLY A 70 20.87 7.25 21.14
N LEU A 71 22.19 7.05 21.00
CA LEU A 71 22.75 5.81 20.47
C LEU A 71 22.41 4.60 21.36
N ALA A 72 22.49 4.75 22.68
CA ALA A 72 22.14 3.69 23.63
C ALA A 72 20.65 3.30 23.54
N LEU A 73 19.75 4.29 23.41
CA LEU A 73 18.32 4.04 23.21
C LEU A 73 18.06 3.32 21.88
N ASN A 74 18.73 3.70 20.79
CA ASN A 74 18.62 3.00 19.51
C ASN A 74 19.09 1.55 19.58
N ILE A 75 20.22 1.29 20.25
CA ILE A 75 20.72 -0.08 20.46
C ILE A 75 19.73 -0.89 21.30
N PHE A 76 19.18 -0.30 22.37
CA PHE A 76 18.17 -0.94 23.19
C PHE A 76 16.92 -1.28 22.38
N SER A 77 16.42 -0.34 21.57
CA SER A 77 15.28 -0.59 20.65
C SER A 77 15.58 -1.71 19.66
N ALA A 78 16.79 -1.75 19.09
CA ALA A 78 17.19 -2.83 18.19
C ALA A 78 17.23 -4.20 18.88
N ILE A 79 17.73 -4.27 20.12
CA ILE A 79 17.76 -5.50 20.92
C ILE A 79 16.34 -5.97 21.22
N VAL A 80 15.45 -5.08 21.68
CA VAL A 80 14.05 -5.42 21.98
C VAL A 80 13.33 -5.95 20.73
N VAL A 81 13.57 -5.33 19.57
CA VAL A 81 13.00 -5.79 18.30
C VAL A 81 13.55 -7.17 17.90
N HIS A 82 14.80 -7.48 18.23
CA HIS A 82 15.42 -8.78 17.97
C HIS A 82 14.99 -9.88 18.97
N ASP A 83 14.77 -9.54 20.24
CA ASP A 83 14.48 -10.49 21.33
C ASP A 83 13.11 -11.19 21.18
N HIS A 84 12.20 -10.64 20.38
CA HIS A 84 10.91 -11.27 20.09
C HIS A 84 10.98 -12.45 19.09
N HIS A 85 12.16 -12.81 18.58
CA HIS A 85 12.34 -13.94 17.65
C HIS A 85 13.30 -15.04 18.16
N GLY A 86 13.82 -14.92 19.37
CA GLY A 86 14.56 -15.99 20.05
C GLY A 86 13.63 -16.87 20.87
N HIS A 87 13.41 -18.11 20.44
CA HIS A 87 12.70 -19.21 21.15
C HIS A 87 11.22 -19.43 20.80
N GLY A 88 11.02 -20.11 19.66
CA GLY A 88 9.81 -20.88 19.35
C GLY A 88 10.17 -22.03 18.39
N HIS A 89 10.65 -23.15 18.93
CA HIS A 89 10.76 -24.41 18.19
C HIS A 89 9.35 -24.95 17.87
N GLY A 90 9.09 -25.32 16.62
CA GLY A 90 7.85 -25.98 16.22
C GLY A 90 7.82 -26.42 14.75
N HIS A 91 8.29 -27.66 14.52
CA HIS A 91 8.01 -28.56 13.39
C HIS A 91 8.62 -28.28 12.00
N SER A 92 9.83 -28.80 11.81
CA SER A 92 10.23 -29.45 10.56
C SER A 92 9.62 -30.85 10.50
N THR A 93 8.52 -31.02 9.77
CA THR A 93 8.12 -32.36 9.30
C THR A 93 8.82 -32.64 8.00
N SER A 94 9.95 -33.34 8.10
CA SER A 94 10.47 -34.13 6.99
C SER A 94 9.47 -35.25 6.69
N PHE A 95 8.85 -35.20 5.52
CA PHE A 95 8.20 -36.38 4.92
C PHE A 95 8.75 -36.52 3.49
N THR A 96 9.69 -37.44 3.32
CA THR A 96 10.07 -38.00 2.04
C THR A 96 9.54 -39.43 2.00
N THR A 97 8.53 -39.68 1.16
CA THR A 97 8.45 -40.78 0.18
C THR A 97 7.06 -40.78 -0.45
N ASP A 98 7.04 -40.52 -1.76
CA ASP A 98 5.98 -40.84 -2.73
C ASP A 98 5.43 -42.28 -2.55
N PRO A 99 4.14 -42.56 -2.84
CA PRO A 99 3.70 -42.66 -4.23
C PRO A 99 2.28 -42.16 -4.56
N LEU A 100 2.16 -41.52 -5.72
CA LEU A 100 0.98 -41.48 -6.59
C LEU A 100 -0.31 -40.93 -5.95
N GLU A 101 -0.34 -39.63 -5.66
CA GLU A 101 -1.61 -38.90 -5.63
C GLU A 101 -1.90 -38.39 -7.04
N LEU A 102 -2.94 -38.97 -7.65
CA LEU A 102 -3.46 -38.61 -8.95
C LEU A 102 -3.93 -37.15 -8.89
N LYS A 103 -3.07 -36.21 -9.29
CA LYS A 103 -3.47 -34.83 -9.52
C LYS A 103 -4.53 -34.88 -10.61
N ILE A 104 -5.80 -34.72 -10.23
CA ILE A 104 -6.87 -34.44 -11.19
C ILE A 104 -6.56 -33.05 -11.74
N THR A 105 -5.63 -32.98 -12.69
CA THR A 105 -5.56 -31.88 -13.64
C THR A 105 -6.88 -31.91 -14.37
N ASN A 106 -7.78 -31.01 -14.01
CA ASN A 106 -8.98 -30.77 -14.80
C ASN A 106 -8.51 -30.05 -16.08
N PRO A 107 -8.49 -30.71 -17.25
CA PRO A 107 -7.91 -30.14 -18.46
C PRO A 107 -8.68 -28.91 -18.97
N GLN A 108 -9.91 -28.67 -18.47
CA GLN A 108 -10.64 -27.41 -18.75
C GLN A 108 -10.11 -26.21 -17.97
N ARG A 109 -9.47 -26.38 -16.81
CA ARG A 109 -8.99 -25.27 -15.97
C ARG A 109 -7.78 -24.58 -16.60
N ASP A 110 -6.80 -25.34 -17.09
CA ASP A 110 -5.58 -24.75 -17.68
C ASP A 110 -5.80 -24.22 -19.11
N ALA A 111 -6.82 -24.71 -19.81
CA ALA A 111 -7.10 -24.29 -21.19
C ALA A 111 -7.63 -22.86 -21.28
N MET A 112 -8.41 -22.41 -20.29
CA MET A 112 -8.97 -21.04 -20.27
C MET A 112 -7.94 -19.99 -19.84
N HIS A 113 -6.94 -20.36 -19.02
CA HIS A 113 -5.88 -19.44 -18.57
C HIS A 113 -4.62 -19.47 -19.46
N ALA A 114 -4.59 -20.28 -20.52
CA ALA A 114 -3.43 -20.38 -21.41
C ALA A 114 -3.13 -19.11 -22.22
N THR A 115 -4.14 -18.25 -22.42
CA THR A 115 -4.10 -17.10 -23.33
C THR A 115 -4.07 -15.74 -22.63
N HIS A 116 -3.97 -15.70 -21.29
CA HIS A 116 -4.04 -14.45 -20.54
C HIS A 116 -2.67 -13.95 -20.07
N ASN A 117 -2.54 -12.64 -19.92
CA ASN A 117 -1.26 -11.97 -19.66
C ASN A 117 -0.71 -12.19 -18.23
N HIS A 118 -1.54 -12.63 -17.28
CA HIS A 118 -1.14 -12.89 -15.89
C HIS A 118 -0.27 -14.15 -15.70
N ARG A 119 -0.04 -14.94 -16.76
CA ARG A 119 0.94 -16.06 -16.73
C ARG A 119 2.40 -15.58 -16.85
N ILE A 120 2.62 -14.30 -17.20
CA ILE A 120 3.96 -13.71 -17.27
C ILE A 120 4.38 -13.35 -15.84
N ASP A 121 4.93 -14.35 -15.17
CA ASP A 121 5.44 -14.35 -13.80
C ASP A 121 4.43 -13.85 -12.76
N PRO A 122 3.72 -14.75 -12.03
CA PRO A 122 3.04 -14.33 -10.81
C PRO A 122 4.06 -13.59 -9.94
N PRO A 123 3.70 -12.48 -9.29
CA PRO A 123 4.63 -11.81 -8.39
C PRO A 123 5.16 -12.87 -7.45
N VAL A 124 6.47 -13.09 -7.46
CA VAL A 124 7.12 -14.04 -6.58
C VAL A 124 6.60 -13.70 -5.19
N SER A 125 5.77 -14.58 -4.63
CA SER A 125 5.43 -14.59 -3.21
C SER A 125 6.74 -14.86 -2.50
N ALA A 126 7.59 -13.83 -2.43
CA ALA A 126 8.82 -13.88 -1.71
C ALA A 126 8.41 -14.34 -0.32
N PRO A 127 9.07 -15.38 0.24
CA PRO A 127 8.76 -15.79 1.60
C PRO A 127 8.75 -14.52 2.42
N GLN A 128 7.65 -14.30 3.13
CA GLN A 128 7.29 -13.08 3.84
C GLN A 128 8.26 -12.89 5.01
N HIS A 129 9.53 -12.77 4.69
CA HIS A 129 10.62 -12.53 5.60
C HIS A 129 10.58 -11.03 5.82
N ASN A 130 9.80 -10.65 6.82
CA ASN A 130 10.15 -9.51 7.66
C ASN A 130 10.25 -8.16 6.93
N LEU A 131 9.51 -7.87 5.85
CA LEU A 131 9.53 -6.52 5.24
C LEU A 131 9.26 -5.40 6.27
N GLY A 132 8.34 -5.63 7.21
CA GLY A 132 8.10 -4.74 8.34
C GLY A 132 9.34 -4.59 9.23
N LEU A 133 10.00 -5.69 9.58
CA LEU A 133 11.23 -5.69 10.39
C LEU A 133 12.44 -5.11 9.64
N VAL A 134 12.58 -5.33 8.33
CA VAL A 134 13.59 -4.70 7.47
C VAL A 134 13.35 -3.20 7.42
N GLY A 135 12.08 -2.77 7.34
CA GLY A 135 11.70 -1.36 7.45
C GLY A 135 12.11 -0.77 8.81
N VAL A 136 11.77 -1.45 9.91
CA VAL A 136 12.14 -1.04 11.27
C VAL A 136 13.66 -1.00 11.44
N LEU A 137 14.39 -2.01 10.98
CA LEU A 137 15.84 -2.08 11.09
C LEU A 137 16.55 -1.01 10.26
N THR A 138 16.06 -0.75 9.04
CA THR A 138 16.59 0.31 8.18
C THR A 138 16.37 1.68 8.81
N HIS A 139 15.23 1.88 9.48
CA HIS A 139 14.94 3.10 10.23
C HIS A 139 15.88 3.28 11.43
N LEU A 140 16.01 2.24 12.28
CA LEU A 140 16.92 2.24 13.44
C LEU A 140 18.38 2.47 13.03
N LEU A 141 18.80 1.92 11.89
CA LEU A 141 20.13 2.16 11.33
C LEU A 141 20.32 3.63 10.95
N GLY A 142 19.30 4.26 10.36
CA GLY A 142 19.30 5.69 10.07
C GLY A 142 19.45 6.55 11.33
N ASP A 143 18.72 6.23 12.38
CA ASP A 143 18.80 6.96 13.65
C ASP A 143 20.18 6.78 14.32
N ALA A 144 20.76 5.57 14.24
CA ALA A 144 22.11 5.31 14.73
C ALA A 144 23.17 6.13 13.99
N ILE A 145 23.07 6.23 12.66
CA ILE A 145 23.94 7.09 11.82
C ILE A 145 23.82 8.55 12.27
N ASN A 146 22.61 9.04 12.52
CA ASN A 146 22.37 10.40 13.00
C ASN A 146 23.04 10.64 14.37
N ASN A 147 22.91 9.71 15.33
CA ASN A 147 23.57 9.84 16.63
C ASN A 147 25.10 9.82 16.52
N ILE A 148 25.66 8.96 15.67
CA ILE A 148 27.09 8.91 15.41
C ILE A 148 27.59 10.26 14.87
N GLY A 149 26.86 10.87 13.93
CA GLY A 149 27.15 12.21 13.43
C GLY A 149 27.25 13.25 14.56
N VAL A 150 26.27 13.27 15.47
CA VAL A 150 26.26 14.18 16.62
C VAL A 150 27.44 13.93 17.57
N ILE A 151 27.77 12.67 17.85
CA ILE A 151 28.93 12.30 18.67
C ILE A 151 30.23 12.80 18.03
N ILE A 152 30.40 12.61 16.71
CA ILE A 152 31.58 13.08 15.97
C ILE A 152 31.68 14.62 16.05
N ALA A 153 30.58 15.35 15.86
CA ALA A 153 30.57 16.81 16.01
C ALA A 153 31.00 17.23 17.44
N GLY A 154 30.49 16.56 18.47
CA GLY A 154 30.89 16.80 19.86
C GLY A 154 32.38 16.54 20.12
N ILE A 155 32.94 15.47 19.55
CA ILE A 155 34.38 15.15 19.68
C ILE A 155 35.24 16.20 18.96
N ILE A 156 34.86 16.60 17.74
CA ILE A 156 35.56 17.65 16.98
C ILE A 156 35.60 18.95 17.80
N PHE A 157 34.50 19.30 18.45
CA PHE A 157 34.43 20.49 19.28
C PHE A 157 35.41 20.45 20.46
N ILE A 158 35.52 19.30 21.15
CA ILE A 158 36.39 19.13 22.32
C ILE A 158 37.87 19.05 21.93
N LYS A 159 38.19 18.30 20.88
CA LYS A 159 39.59 17.98 20.51
C LYS A 159 40.24 19.03 19.64
N LEU A 160 39.47 19.77 18.84
CA LEU A 160 40.01 20.76 17.94
C LEU A 160 39.92 22.17 18.56
N SER A 161 41.03 22.90 18.57
CA SER A 161 41.07 24.30 19.05
C SER A 161 40.89 25.33 17.92
N SER A 162 40.71 24.86 16.68
CA SER A 162 40.53 25.73 15.49
C SER A 162 39.16 26.44 15.52
N PRO A 163 39.08 27.71 15.08
CA PRO A 163 37.80 28.43 14.97
C PRO A 163 36.83 27.80 13.97
N LYS A 164 37.29 26.91 13.08
CA LYS A 164 36.41 26.21 12.13
C LYS A 164 35.58 25.09 12.77
N ARG A 165 35.88 24.68 14.01
CA ARG A 165 35.18 23.57 14.69
C ARG A 165 33.68 23.83 14.90
N PHE A 166 33.27 25.09 14.98
CA PHE A 166 31.88 25.47 15.22
C PHE A 166 30.97 25.20 14.00
N TYR A 167 31.54 25.01 12.80
CA TYR A 167 30.79 24.61 11.61
C TYR A 167 30.46 23.11 11.56
N ALA A 168 31.07 22.29 12.42
CA ALA A 168 30.81 20.85 12.44
C ALA A 168 29.37 20.53 12.85
N ASP A 169 28.82 21.25 13.84
CA ASP A 169 27.44 21.09 14.30
C ASP A 169 26.41 21.39 13.20
N PRO A 170 26.38 22.60 12.58
CA PRO A 170 25.42 22.88 11.53
C PRO A 170 25.62 21.97 10.31
N ALA A 171 26.84 21.56 9.96
CA ALA A 171 27.08 20.59 8.88
C ALA A 171 26.44 19.23 9.15
N VAL A 172 26.59 18.71 10.38
CA VAL A 172 25.96 17.45 10.79
C VAL A 172 24.45 17.59 10.84
N SER A 173 23.91 18.66 11.42
CA SER A 173 22.46 18.91 11.45
C SER A 173 21.86 19.02 10.05
N MET A 174 22.58 19.63 9.11
CA MET A 174 22.17 19.71 7.70
C MET A 174 22.11 18.31 7.07
N ALA A 175 23.14 17.49 7.27
CA ALA A 175 23.16 16.13 6.76
C ALA A 175 22.02 15.28 7.34
N ILE A 176 21.77 15.38 8.66
CA ILE A 176 20.65 14.70 9.34
C ILE A 176 19.31 15.15 8.74
N SER A 177 19.11 16.45 8.53
CA SER A 177 17.88 16.97 7.91
C SER A 177 17.62 16.35 6.54
N PHE A 178 18.64 16.26 5.66
CA PHE A 178 18.49 15.62 4.35
C PHE A 178 18.18 14.12 4.44
N ILE A 179 18.76 13.40 5.40
CA ILE A 179 18.43 11.99 5.66
C ILE A 179 16.96 11.84 6.08
N ILE A 180 16.48 12.70 6.98
CA ILE A 180 15.07 12.71 7.41
C ILE A 180 14.15 13.05 6.22
N PHE A 181 14.48 14.05 5.41
CA PHE A 181 13.71 14.36 4.20
C PHE A 181 13.63 13.17 3.24
N GLY A 182 14.77 12.55 2.94
CA GLY A 182 14.85 11.41 2.02
C GLY A 182 14.00 10.21 2.47
N SER A 183 13.79 10.03 3.78
CA SER A 183 12.96 8.96 4.34
C SER A 183 11.50 9.36 4.53
N ALA A 184 11.23 10.58 4.98
CA ALA A 184 9.87 11.06 5.29
C ALA A 184 9.05 11.38 4.04
N VAL A 185 9.65 11.96 2.98
CA VAL A 185 8.94 12.25 1.72
C VAL A 185 8.31 11.01 1.10
N PRO A 186 9.05 9.90 0.83
CA PRO A 186 8.45 8.72 0.24
C PRO A 186 7.43 8.06 1.17
N LEU A 187 7.63 8.12 2.48
CA LEU A 187 6.65 7.61 3.45
C LEU A 187 5.33 8.37 3.36
N THR A 188 5.36 9.70 3.44
CA THR A 188 4.16 10.55 3.34
C THR A 188 3.45 10.37 2.00
N LEU A 189 4.20 10.32 0.89
CA LEU A 189 3.60 10.15 -0.44
C LEU A 189 2.97 8.76 -0.62
N LYS A 190 3.62 7.69 -0.14
CA LYS A 190 3.06 6.33 -0.19
C LYS A 190 1.79 6.22 0.63
N SER A 191 1.81 6.68 1.89
CA SER A 191 0.62 6.67 2.76
C SER A 191 -0.49 7.54 2.19
N GLY A 192 -0.16 8.74 1.70
CA GLY A 192 -1.12 9.65 1.07
C GLY A 192 -1.76 9.07 -0.18
N ARG A 193 -0.97 8.38 -1.03
CA ARG A 193 -1.49 7.70 -2.23
C ARG A 193 -2.54 6.64 -1.90
N ILE A 194 -2.32 5.86 -0.83
CA ILE A 194 -3.30 4.86 -0.40
C ILE A 194 -4.55 5.53 0.19
N LEU A 195 -4.39 6.61 0.96
CA LEU A 195 -5.52 7.37 1.51
C LEU A 195 -6.39 8.00 0.41
N LEU A 196 -5.79 8.34 -0.74
CA LEU A 196 -6.47 8.85 -1.93
C LEU A 196 -7.09 7.75 -2.81
N GLU A 197 -7.10 6.49 -2.34
CA GLU A 197 -7.68 5.35 -3.07
C GLU A 197 -7.07 5.17 -4.47
N ALA A 198 -5.79 5.49 -4.63
CA ALA A 198 -5.13 5.37 -5.92
C ALA A 198 -4.87 3.91 -6.29
N SER A 199 -4.90 3.65 -7.60
CA SER A 199 -4.58 2.34 -8.18
C SER A 199 -3.13 1.91 -7.88
N PRO A 200 -2.89 0.61 -7.63
CA PRO A 200 -1.55 0.05 -7.46
C PRO A 200 -0.63 0.39 -8.64
N ILE A 201 0.59 0.86 -8.37
CA ILE A 201 1.52 1.35 -9.41
C ILE A 201 1.97 0.24 -10.37
N HIS A 202 2.01 -1.01 -9.88
CA HIS A 202 2.45 -2.17 -10.65
C HIS A 202 1.32 -2.84 -11.46
N LEU A 203 0.07 -2.41 -11.28
CA LEU A 203 -1.08 -3.01 -11.93
C LEU A 203 -1.47 -2.21 -13.17
N ASP A 204 -1.34 -2.84 -14.34
CA ASP A 204 -1.79 -2.28 -15.61
C ASP A 204 -3.28 -2.59 -15.82
N LEU A 205 -4.14 -1.62 -15.50
CA LEU A 205 -5.59 -1.76 -15.62
C LEU A 205 -6.05 -2.06 -17.05
N ALA A 206 -5.28 -1.66 -18.08
CA ALA A 206 -5.62 -1.95 -19.47
C ALA A 206 -5.50 -3.45 -19.77
N LYS A 207 -4.43 -4.09 -19.29
CA LYS A 207 -4.23 -5.54 -19.42
C LYS A 207 -5.25 -6.33 -18.62
N VAL A 208 -5.59 -5.86 -17.42
CA VAL A 208 -6.68 -6.46 -16.62
C VAL A 208 -7.99 -6.40 -17.40
N LYS A 209 -8.35 -5.24 -17.97
CA LYS A 209 -9.55 -5.09 -18.79
C LYS A 209 -9.55 -6.01 -20.00
N GLU A 210 -8.43 -6.14 -20.71
CA GLU A 210 -8.28 -7.05 -21.85
C GLU A 210 -8.49 -8.52 -21.45
N ASP A 211 -7.84 -8.96 -20.37
CA ASP A 211 -8.00 -10.32 -19.83
C ASP A 211 -9.44 -10.59 -19.34
N LEU A 212 -10.17 -9.58 -18.84
CA LEU A 212 -11.57 -9.75 -18.46
C LEU A 212 -12.50 -9.87 -19.67
N LEU A 213 -12.17 -9.19 -20.77
CA LEU A 213 -12.95 -9.24 -22.02
C LEU A 213 -12.77 -10.56 -22.80
N SER A 214 -11.72 -11.33 -22.53
CA SER A 214 -11.54 -12.65 -23.14
C SER A 214 -12.33 -13.77 -22.46
N ILE A 215 -12.96 -13.48 -21.30
CA ILE A 215 -13.82 -14.44 -20.60
C ILE A 215 -15.14 -14.59 -21.37
N PRO A 216 -15.64 -15.83 -21.59
CA PRO A 216 -16.92 -16.04 -22.26
C PRO A 216 -18.06 -15.35 -21.49
N ASP A 217 -19.08 -14.90 -22.22
CA ASP A 217 -20.26 -14.21 -21.68
C ASP A 217 -20.01 -12.80 -21.10
N VAL A 218 -18.80 -12.26 -21.22
CA VAL A 218 -18.49 -10.84 -20.94
C VAL A 218 -18.58 -10.02 -22.23
N LEU A 219 -19.59 -9.16 -22.36
CA LEU A 219 -19.74 -8.27 -23.52
C LEU A 219 -18.89 -7.01 -23.40
N SER A 220 -18.84 -6.43 -22.20
CA SER A 220 -18.06 -5.23 -21.92
C SER A 220 -17.85 -5.04 -20.42
N VAL A 221 -16.73 -4.42 -20.04
CA VAL A 221 -16.42 -4.05 -18.65
C VAL A 221 -16.34 -2.53 -18.53
N HIS A 222 -17.00 -1.99 -17.50
CA HIS A 222 -17.01 -0.56 -17.22
C HIS A 222 -16.77 -0.29 -15.73
N ASP A 223 -16.43 0.96 -15.43
CA ASP A 223 -16.27 1.46 -14.06
C ASP A 223 -15.31 0.62 -13.20
N LEU A 224 -14.26 0.10 -13.84
CA LEU A 224 -13.22 -0.70 -13.19
C LEU A 224 -12.38 0.21 -12.29
N HIS A 225 -12.61 0.09 -10.99
CA HIS A 225 -11.85 0.74 -9.95
C HIS A 225 -11.07 -0.28 -9.15
N VAL A 226 -9.76 -0.09 -9.04
CA VAL A 226 -8.89 -0.90 -8.18
C VAL A 226 -8.12 0.05 -7.27
N TRP A 227 -8.11 -0.22 -5.97
CA TRP A 227 -7.45 0.63 -4.99
C TRP A 227 -6.86 -0.17 -3.83
N HIS A 228 -5.91 0.43 -3.15
CA HIS A 228 -5.39 -0.12 -1.90
C HIS A 228 -6.32 0.21 -0.72
N LEU A 229 -6.71 -0.81 0.05
CA LEU A 229 -7.32 -0.60 1.37
C LEU A 229 -6.24 -0.45 2.45
N SER A 230 -5.17 -1.24 2.34
CA SER A 230 -4.01 -1.24 3.21
C SER A 230 -2.73 -1.51 2.40
N GLN A 231 -1.58 -1.65 3.07
CA GLN A 231 -0.33 -2.03 2.41
C GLN A 231 -0.37 -3.44 1.80
N SER A 232 -1.25 -4.32 2.31
CA SER A 232 -1.33 -5.73 1.92
C SER A 232 -2.67 -6.14 1.30
N VAL A 233 -3.68 -5.28 1.36
CA VAL A 233 -5.04 -5.59 0.87
C VAL A 233 -5.38 -4.64 -0.26
N ILE A 234 -5.64 -5.22 -1.44
CA ILE A 234 -6.11 -4.52 -2.64
C ILE A 234 -7.57 -4.90 -2.86
N LEU A 235 -8.41 -3.92 -3.11
CA LEU A 235 -9.82 -4.11 -3.42
C LEU A 235 -10.11 -3.65 -4.84
N GLY A 236 -11.11 -4.29 -5.46
CA GLY A 236 -11.62 -3.91 -6.78
C GLY A 236 -13.14 -3.76 -6.79
N SER A 237 -13.64 -2.96 -7.72
CA SER A 237 -15.05 -2.92 -8.10
C SER A 237 -15.15 -2.73 -9.61
N LEU A 238 -16.10 -3.42 -10.23
CA LEU A 238 -16.37 -3.28 -11.65
C LEU A 238 -17.83 -3.60 -11.99
N HIS A 239 -18.25 -3.11 -13.14
CA HIS A 239 -19.52 -3.43 -13.76
C HIS A 239 -19.27 -4.28 -15.00
N VAL A 240 -19.98 -5.41 -15.11
CA VAL A 240 -19.81 -6.38 -16.20
C VAL A 240 -21.11 -6.49 -16.95
N CYS A 241 -21.10 -6.15 -18.24
CA CYS A 241 -22.28 -6.28 -19.09
C CYS A 241 -22.34 -7.69 -19.68
N VAL A 242 -23.45 -8.38 -19.42
CA VAL A 242 -23.71 -9.76 -19.87
C VAL A 242 -24.84 -9.81 -20.90
N PRO A 243 -24.89 -10.88 -21.73
CA PRO A 243 -25.96 -11.06 -22.72
C PRO A 243 -27.37 -11.06 -22.13
N LEU A 244 -28.34 -10.69 -22.97
CA LEU A 244 -29.76 -10.84 -22.62
C LEU A 244 -30.11 -12.32 -22.52
N GLY A 245 -30.71 -12.72 -21.39
CA GLY A 245 -31.13 -14.10 -21.15
C GLY A 245 -30.12 -14.96 -20.38
N THR A 246 -29.02 -14.38 -19.87
CA THR A 246 -28.08 -15.07 -18.98
C THR A 246 -28.81 -15.60 -17.74
N SER A 247 -28.71 -16.92 -17.51
CA SER A 247 -29.26 -17.55 -16.31
C SER A 247 -28.42 -17.23 -15.07
N LEU A 248 -28.99 -17.40 -13.88
CA LEU A 248 -28.25 -17.20 -12.63
C LEU A 248 -27.05 -18.16 -12.51
N GLU A 249 -27.17 -19.37 -13.05
CA GLU A 249 -26.10 -20.38 -13.05
C GLU A 249 -24.94 -19.97 -13.99
N GLN A 250 -25.25 -19.42 -15.17
CA GLN A 250 -24.25 -18.86 -16.08
C GLN A 250 -23.54 -17.65 -15.48
N TRP A 251 -24.28 -16.77 -14.80
CA TRP A 251 -23.71 -15.65 -14.07
C TRP A 251 -22.77 -16.11 -12.97
N GLU A 252 -23.20 -17.07 -12.13
CA GLU A 252 -22.36 -17.60 -11.04
C GLU A 252 -21.05 -18.20 -11.58
N GLN A 253 -21.10 -18.89 -12.71
CA GLN A 253 -19.90 -19.42 -13.36
C GLN A 253 -18.99 -18.30 -13.88
N THR A 254 -19.55 -17.28 -14.54
CA THR A 254 -18.81 -16.11 -15.04
C THR A 254 -18.17 -15.32 -13.90
N GLU A 255 -18.92 -15.08 -12.82
CA GLU A 255 -18.47 -14.38 -11.62
C GLU A 255 -17.26 -15.09 -10.99
N ARG A 256 -17.29 -16.43 -10.90
CA ARG A 256 -16.15 -17.21 -10.39
C ARG A 256 -14.91 -17.07 -11.27
N TYR A 257 -15.05 -17.05 -12.60
CA TYR A 257 -13.92 -16.82 -13.51
C TYR A 257 -13.32 -15.41 -13.35
N LEU A 258 -14.19 -14.40 -13.23
CA LEU A 258 -13.76 -13.03 -12.99
C LEU A 258 -13.01 -12.90 -11.65
N GLN A 259 -13.56 -13.45 -10.58
CA GLN A 259 -12.92 -13.47 -9.25
C GLN A 259 -11.54 -14.11 -9.32
N HIS A 260 -11.41 -15.27 -9.97
CA HIS A 260 -10.12 -15.95 -10.13
C HIS A 260 -9.13 -15.11 -10.95
N CYS A 261 -9.58 -14.45 -12.01
CA CYS A 261 -8.70 -13.56 -12.78
C CYS A 261 -8.15 -12.42 -11.90
N PHE A 262 -8.99 -11.81 -11.06
CA PHE A 262 -8.55 -10.77 -10.13
C PHE A 262 -7.60 -11.28 -9.04
N GLU A 263 -7.81 -12.49 -8.52
CA GLU A 263 -6.91 -13.12 -7.55
C GLU A 263 -5.49 -13.32 -8.10
N GLU A 264 -5.36 -13.74 -9.37
CA GLU A 264 -4.07 -13.88 -10.07
C GLU A 264 -3.33 -12.54 -10.21
N TYR A 265 -4.07 -11.42 -10.31
CA TYR A 265 -3.51 -10.06 -10.29
C TYR A 265 -3.20 -9.55 -8.86
N GLY A 266 -3.42 -10.36 -7.82
CA GLY A 266 -3.17 -10.00 -6.42
C GLY A 266 -4.27 -9.14 -5.79
N ILE A 267 -5.44 -9.03 -6.42
CA ILE A 267 -6.59 -8.29 -5.89
C ILE A 267 -7.34 -9.21 -4.92
N SER A 268 -7.37 -8.82 -3.64
CA SER A 268 -7.83 -9.70 -2.56
C SER A 268 -9.35 -9.90 -2.53
N HIS A 269 -10.10 -8.87 -2.93
CA HIS A 269 -11.56 -8.95 -2.98
C HIS A 269 -12.09 -7.99 -4.04
N VAL A 270 -13.05 -8.45 -4.82
CA VAL A 270 -13.68 -7.67 -5.89
C VAL A 270 -15.20 -7.68 -5.73
N THR A 271 -15.84 -6.52 -5.94
CA THR A 271 -17.29 -6.41 -6.03
C THR A 271 -17.69 -6.28 -7.49
N ILE A 272 -18.41 -7.28 -8.01
CA ILE A 272 -18.81 -7.38 -9.41
C ILE A 272 -20.30 -7.08 -9.52
N SER A 273 -20.66 -6.05 -10.28
CA SER A 273 -22.07 -5.72 -10.55
C SER A 273 -22.47 -6.23 -11.95
N PRO A 274 -23.42 -7.17 -12.06
CA PRO A 274 -23.95 -7.58 -13.36
C PRO A 274 -24.83 -6.47 -13.96
N GLU A 275 -24.54 -6.07 -15.18
CA GLU A 275 -25.39 -5.21 -15.99
C GLU A 275 -25.91 -5.99 -17.20
N ILE A 276 -27.15 -5.73 -17.61
CA ILE A 276 -27.73 -6.35 -18.79
C ILE A 276 -27.59 -5.39 -19.95
N TYR A 277 -27.06 -5.89 -21.06
CA TYR A 277 -27.02 -5.14 -22.32
C TYR A 277 -28.44 -4.91 -22.85
N ARG A 278 -28.79 -3.67 -23.21
CA ARG A 278 -30.09 -3.33 -23.81
C ARG A 278 -29.86 -2.50 -25.07
N ASP A 279 -29.98 -3.12 -26.24
CA ASP A 279 -29.99 -2.39 -27.51
C ASP A 279 -31.21 -1.47 -27.60
N PHE A 280 -30.97 -0.17 -27.75
CA PHE A 280 -32.04 0.84 -27.88
C PHE A 280 -32.47 1.08 -29.34
N GLU A 281 -31.87 0.40 -30.33
CA GLU A 281 -32.19 0.62 -31.75
C GLU A 281 -33.53 0.01 -32.21
N SER A 282 -34.28 -0.69 -31.34
CA SER A 282 -35.58 -1.26 -31.69
C SER A 282 -36.74 -0.80 -30.80
N THR A 283 -36.78 0.47 -30.38
CA THR A 283 -38.00 1.05 -29.79
C THR A 283 -38.37 2.39 -30.45
N SER A 284 -38.75 2.33 -31.72
CA SER A 284 -39.70 3.31 -32.25
C SER A 284 -41.07 3.05 -31.63
N SER A 285 -41.50 3.98 -30.77
CA SER A 285 -42.80 4.10 -30.12
C SER A 285 -43.08 3.17 -28.92
N SER A 286 -43.48 3.81 -27.81
CA SER A 286 -44.11 3.22 -26.62
C SER A 286 -43.27 2.33 -25.69
N ALA A 287 -42.36 2.93 -24.91
CA ALA A 287 -42.13 2.60 -23.50
C ALA A 287 -41.12 3.57 -22.85
N GLU A 288 -41.61 4.57 -22.11
CA GLU A 288 -40.76 5.52 -21.35
C GLU A 288 -40.24 4.97 -20.01
N HIS A 289 -40.50 3.71 -19.66
CA HIS A 289 -40.11 3.14 -18.37
C HIS A 289 -39.07 2.02 -18.51
N THR A 290 -37.78 2.39 -18.49
CA THR A 290 -36.63 1.67 -17.88
C THR A 290 -35.31 2.08 -18.54
N LYS A 291 -34.83 3.29 -18.25
CA LYS A 291 -33.49 3.77 -18.65
C LYS A 291 -32.39 3.27 -17.69
N ALA A 292 -32.31 1.96 -17.48
CA ALA A 292 -31.25 1.33 -16.68
C ALA A 292 -30.68 0.15 -17.49
N GLY A 293 -29.72 0.44 -18.37
CA GLY A 293 -29.00 -0.53 -19.18
C GLY A 293 -27.65 0.04 -19.61
N CYS A 294 -26.67 -0.84 -19.78
CA CYS A 294 -25.32 -0.54 -20.23
C CYS A 294 -25.39 0.05 -21.66
N ARG A 295 -24.92 1.29 -21.87
CA ARG A 295 -24.61 1.79 -23.23
C ARG A 295 -23.30 1.14 -23.65
N LEU A 296 -23.15 0.76 -24.93
CA LEU A 296 -21.85 0.40 -25.51
C LEU A 296 -20.79 1.47 -25.15
N PRO A 297 -19.52 1.08 -24.96
CA PRO A 297 -18.52 1.90 -24.32
C PRO A 297 -18.40 3.28 -24.99
N SER A 298 -18.38 4.34 -24.17
CA SER A 298 -17.81 5.62 -24.58
C SER A 298 -16.33 5.41 -24.90
N GLU A 299 -15.79 6.14 -25.88
CA GLU A 299 -14.37 6.10 -26.26
C GLU A 299 -13.38 6.43 -25.11
N ASP A 300 -13.87 6.89 -23.96
CA ASP A 300 -13.06 7.20 -22.78
C ASP A 300 -12.84 5.95 -21.90
N ASP A 301 -11.57 5.60 -21.76
CA ASP A 301 -11.08 4.23 -21.53
C ASP A 301 -11.25 3.68 -20.08
N PHE A 302 -11.56 4.53 -19.08
CA PHE A 302 -11.52 4.13 -17.65
C PHE A 302 -12.56 4.75 -16.70
N GLY A 303 -13.74 5.20 -17.17
CA GLY A 303 -14.80 5.55 -16.21
C GLY A 303 -16.11 6.03 -16.79
N CYS A 304 -17.20 5.85 -16.03
CA CYS A 304 -18.39 6.69 -16.22
C CYS A 304 -18.07 8.07 -15.64
N VAL A 305 -17.94 9.10 -16.51
CA VAL A 305 -17.73 10.48 -16.04
C VAL A 305 -18.80 10.81 -14.99
N VAL A 306 -18.41 11.41 -13.85
CA VAL A 306 -19.34 11.77 -12.76
C VAL A 306 -20.55 12.59 -13.27
N SER A 307 -20.38 13.32 -14.37
CA SER A 307 -21.46 14.02 -15.08
C SER A 307 -22.52 13.08 -15.67
N GLU A 308 -22.15 11.90 -16.16
CA GLU A 308 -23.06 10.87 -16.67
C GLU A 308 -23.83 10.19 -15.52
N LEU A 309 -23.21 10.00 -14.34
CA LEU A 309 -23.92 9.56 -13.12
C LEU A 309 -25.01 10.56 -12.69
N LYS A 310 -24.74 11.87 -12.81
CA LYS A 310 -25.71 12.93 -12.50
C LYS A 310 -26.85 13.01 -13.55
N LYS A 311 -26.56 12.72 -14.82
CA LYS A 311 -27.58 12.57 -15.88
C LYS A 311 -28.49 11.36 -15.63
N ARG A 312 -27.94 10.22 -15.17
CA ARG A 312 -28.76 9.05 -14.76
C ARG A 312 -29.72 9.40 -13.62
N LYS A 313 -29.27 10.20 -12.63
CA LYS A 313 -30.11 10.61 -11.48
C LYS A 313 -31.20 11.63 -11.83
N THR A 314 -30.94 12.53 -12.77
CA THR A 314 -31.93 13.52 -13.23
C THR A 314 -32.97 12.94 -14.19
N ALA A 315 -32.61 11.90 -14.95
CA ALA A 315 -33.56 11.18 -15.82
C ALA A 315 -34.53 10.25 -15.07
N GLY A 316 -34.36 10.04 -13.76
CA GLY A 316 -35.27 9.25 -12.91
C GLY A 316 -36.12 10.09 -11.95
N GLY A 317 -36.09 11.43 -12.07
CA GLY A 317 -36.80 12.36 -11.19
C GLY A 317 -37.80 13.27 -11.90
N ALA A 318 -38.14 12.99 -13.16
CA ALA A 318 -39.20 13.65 -13.92
C ALA A 318 -40.20 12.61 -14.40
#